data_AF-A0AAE7H7G0-F1
#
_entry.id   AF-A0AAE7H7G0-F1
#
_cell.length_a   1.000
_cell.length_b   1.000
_cell.length_c   1.000
_cell.angle_alpha   90.00
_cell.angle_beta   90.00
_cell.angle_gamma   90.00
#
_symmetry.space_group_name_H-M   'P 1'
#
loop_
_entity.id
_entity.type
_entity.pdbx_description
1 polymer ?
#
loop_
_entity_poly.entity_id
_entity_poly.type
_entity_poly.pdbx_seq_one_letter_code
_entity_poly.pdbx_strand_id
1 'polypeptide(L)'
;MYNQQLSTLIVSLVDTDTNRIMANPGEDAGKGSQYIWLSKDTLDFFPPLDQKNDREKVAEYTLINLNYVDLNEIREERVTYEADNNMDVRLGTGRLRYRKIAQPGDLACITRTGVKEYQLRIIQQGSASYDLLKAKATTSIGHKGKKFGFLDNETFFQII
;
A
#
# COMPACT_ATOMS: atom_id res chain seq x y z
N MET A 1 -19.78 -4.32 17.21
CA MET A 1 -19.11 -5.34 16.39
C MET A 1 -18.58 -4.63 15.16
N TYR A 2 -17.26 -4.58 14.95
CA TYR A 2 -16.69 -4.05 13.71
C TYR A 2 -17.00 -5.07 12.60
N ASN A 3 -17.91 -4.73 11.68
CA ASN A 3 -18.09 -5.50 10.45
C ASN A 3 -16.81 -5.34 9.62
N GLN A 4 -15.88 -6.29 9.74
CA GLN A 4 -14.65 -6.29 8.95
C GLN A 4 -14.97 -6.78 7.55
N GLN A 5 -15.34 -5.86 6.66
CA GLN A 5 -15.63 -6.18 5.27
C GLN A 5 -14.34 -6.58 4.56
N LEU A 6 -14.29 -7.84 4.11
CA LEU A 6 -13.23 -8.35 3.23
C LEU A 6 -13.25 -7.55 1.93
N SER A 7 -12.21 -6.74 1.74
CA SER A 7 -12.10 -5.81 0.64
C SER A 7 -10.64 -5.66 0.22
N THR A 8 -10.46 -5.19 -1.00
CA THR A 8 -9.19 -4.85 -1.61
C THR A 8 -9.12 -3.34 -1.79
N LEU A 9 -8.11 -2.73 -1.18
CA LEU A 9 -7.72 -1.36 -1.42
C LEU A 9 -6.88 -1.30 -2.68
N ILE A 10 -7.35 -0.57 -3.68
CA ILE A 10 -6.64 -0.33 -4.94
C ILE A 10 -6.07 1.08 -4.85
N VAL A 11 -4.76 1.24 -5.05
CA VAL A 11 -4.09 2.55 -5.03
C VAL A 11 -3.18 2.70 -6.24
N SER A 12 -3.25 3.86 -6.92
CA SER A 12 -2.31 4.18 -7.99
C SER A 12 -0.94 4.56 -7.42
N LEU A 13 0.12 4.07 -8.03
CA LEU A 13 1.49 4.36 -7.62
C LEU A 13 2.01 5.60 -8.34
N VAL A 14 2.69 6.46 -7.59
CA VAL A 14 3.41 7.63 -8.11
C VAL A 14 4.90 7.52 -7.79
N ASP A 15 5.71 8.44 -8.29
CA ASP A 15 7.19 8.43 -8.13
C ASP A 15 7.64 8.18 -6.68
N THR A 16 7.00 8.83 -5.70
CA THR A 16 7.38 8.69 -4.29
C THR A 16 7.16 7.29 -3.72
N ASP A 17 6.31 6.47 -4.35
CA ASP A 17 6.10 5.07 -3.97
C ASP A 17 7.11 4.13 -4.64
N THR A 18 7.61 4.46 -5.83
CA THR A 18 8.33 3.51 -6.70
C THR A 18 9.79 3.86 -6.91
N ASN A 19 10.24 5.08 -6.57
CA ASN A 19 11.63 5.52 -6.78
C ASN A 19 12.67 4.51 -6.25
N ARG A 20 12.49 3.98 -5.04
CA ARG A 20 13.44 2.99 -4.46
C ARG A 20 13.19 1.56 -4.92
N ILE A 21 12.00 1.26 -5.44
CA ILE A 21 11.69 -0.02 -6.09
C ILE A 21 12.45 -0.13 -7.41
N MET A 22 12.51 0.98 -8.15
CA MET A 22 13.14 1.08 -9.47
C MET A 22 14.66 1.32 -9.43
N ALA A 23 15.18 1.91 -8.36
CA ALA A 23 16.61 2.20 -8.21
C ALA A 23 17.51 0.96 -8.36
N ASN A 24 18.76 1.17 -8.75
CA ASN A 24 19.79 0.13 -8.65
C ASN A 24 20.41 0.09 -7.24
N PRO A 25 20.88 -1.08 -6.77
CA PRO A 25 21.63 -1.16 -5.53
C PRO A 25 22.85 -0.23 -5.53
N GLY A 26 22.96 0.61 -4.49
CA GLY A 26 24.05 1.58 -4.33
C GLY A 26 23.73 2.99 -4.82
N GLU A 27 22.65 3.18 -5.58
CA GLU A 27 22.21 4.51 -6.01
C GLU A 27 21.62 5.33 -4.87
N ASP A 28 21.80 6.66 -4.93
CA ASP A 28 21.19 7.59 -3.98
C ASP A 28 19.66 7.53 -3.98
N ALA A 29 19.06 7.31 -5.16
CA ALA A 29 17.62 7.08 -5.31
C ALA A 29 17.10 5.89 -4.49
N GLY A 30 18.00 4.95 -4.15
CA GLY A 30 17.75 3.80 -3.32
C GLY A 30 17.81 4.05 -1.81
N LYS A 31 18.21 5.24 -1.33
CA LYS A 31 18.41 5.50 0.11
C LYS A 31 17.12 5.88 0.85
N GLY A 32 17.03 5.57 2.15
CA GLY A 32 15.89 5.89 3.02
C GLY A 32 14.79 4.82 3.03
N SER A 33 13.74 5.00 3.83
CA SER A 33 12.66 4.01 3.96
C SER A 33 11.78 3.94 2.72
N GLN A 34 11.22 2.76 2.45
CA GLN A 34 10.34 2.48 1.31
C GLN A 34 8.91 2.31 1.81
N TYR A 35 8.00 3.10 1.24
CA TYR A 35 6.59 3.13 1.61
C TYR A 35 5.71 3.19 0.36
N ILE A 36 4.51 2.63 0.47
CA ILE A 36 3.38 3.09 -0.34
C ILE A 36 2.59 4.07 0.52
N TRP A 37 2.39 5.28 0.00
CA TRP A 37 1.62 6.32 0.68
C TRP A 37 0.12 6.08 0.49
N LEU A 38 -0.68 6.20 1.54
CA LEU A 38 -2.13 5.95 1.55
C LEU A 38 -2.86 7.16 2.13
N SER A 39 -4.19 7.20 1.97
CA SER A 39 -5.03 8.26 2.56
C SER A 39 -5.30 7.97 4.03
N LYS A 40 -5.45 9.01 4.85
CA LYS A 40 -6.06 8.88 6.19
C LYS A 40 -7.43 8.21 6.16
N ASP A 41 -8.16 8.34 5.05
CA ASP A 41 -9.47 7.71 4.86
C ASP A 41 -9.37 6.19 4.70
N THR A 42 -8.15 5.62 4.63
CA THR A 42 -7.93 4.17 4.66
C THR A 42 -7.61 3.64 6.06
N LEU A 43 -7.67 4.45 7.13
CA LEU A 43 -7.32 3.99 8.48
C LEU A 43 -8.20 2.83 8.96
N ASP A 44 -9.51 2.89 8.73
CA ASP A 44 -10.46 1.84 9.13
C ASP A 44 -10.26 0.51 8.36
N PHE A 45 -9.50 0.53 7.27
CA PHE A 45 -9.12 -0.67 6.53
C PHE A 45 -8.11 -1.52 7.30
N PHE A 46 -7.28 -0.90 8.15
CA PHE A 46 -6.23 -1.56 8.91
C PHE A 46 -6.70 -1.94 10.32
N PRO A 47 -5.96 -2.76 11.08
CA PRO A 47 -6.19 -2.92 12.51
C PRO A 47 -6.00 -1.58 13.24
N PRO A 48 -6.57 -1.42 14.46
CA PRO A 48 -6.30 -0.26 15.29
C PRO A 48 -4.79 0.00 15.45
N LEU A 49 -4.38 1.26 15.32
CA LEU A 49 -3.01 1.69 15.55
C LEU A 49 -2.75 1.73 17.05
N ASP A 50 -2.22 0.64 17.58
CA ASP A 50 -2.11 0.37 19.02
C ASP A 50 -0.70 0.61 19.58
N GLN A 51 0.27 0.95 18.72
CA GLN A 51 1.66 1.17 19.10
C GLN A 51 2.09 2.60 18.80
N LYS A 52 2.97 3.14 19.65
CA LYS A 52 3.58 4.47 19.48
C LYS A 52 5.03 4.33 19.04
N ASN A 53 5.46 5.20 18.13
CA ASN A 53 6.86 5.26 17.74
C ASN A 53 7.64 6.17 18.70
N ASP A 54 8.41 5.59 19.62
CA ASP A 54 9.20 6.38 20.59
C ASP A 54 10.26 7.29 19.94
N ARG A 55 10.70 6.94 18.71
CA ARG A 55 11.71 7.70 17.94
C ARG A 55 11.10 8.88 17.19
N GLU A 56 9.91 8.67 16.64
CA GLU A 56 9.11 9.69 15.96
C GLU A 56 7.90 9.92 16.86
N LYS A 57 8.09 10.66 17.97
CA LYS A 57 7.19 10.83 19.15
C LYS A 57 5.69 11.09 18.90
N VAL A 58 5.29 11.14 17.64
CA VAL A 58 4.05 11.66 17.07
C VAL A 58 3.38 10.63 16.14
N ALA A 59 4.04 9.52 15.81
CA ALA A 59 3.53 8.52 14.89
C ALA A 59 2.94 7.31 15.63
N GLU A 60 1.72 6.93 15.24
CA GLU A 60 1.07 5.70 15.68
C GLU A 60 1.21 4.63 14.60
N TYR A 61 1.34 3.37 15.00
CA TYR A 61 1.47 2.28 14.04
C TYR A 61 0.81 1.01 14.53
N THR A 62 0.56 0.11 13.59
CA THR A 62 0.25 -1.30 13.87
C THR A 62 1.11 -2.20 12.96
N LEU A 63 1.15 -3.47 13.31
CA LEU A 63 1.85 -4.50 12.55
C LEU A 63 0.81 -5.41 11.89
N ILE A 64 1.05 -5.69 10.61
CA ILE A 64 0.23 -6.60 9.80
C ILE A 64 1.11 -7.69 9.19
N ASN A 65 0.53 -8.85 8.94
CA ASN A 65 1.13 -9.88 8.10
C ASN A 65 0.79 -9.56 6.64
N LEU A 66 1.80 -9.15 5.88
CA LEU A 66 1.69 -8.83 4.46
C LEU A 66 2.32 -9.94 3.62
N ASN A 67 1.50 -10.63 2.84
CA ASN A 67 1.94 -11.53 1.79
C ASN A 67 2.23 -10.73 0.50
N TYR A 68 3.50 -10.59 0.16
CA TYR A 68 3.95 -10.06 -1.12
C TYR A 68 3.81 -11.15 -2.19
N VAL A 69 2.67 -11.15 -2.88
CA VAL A 69 2.31 -12.24 -3.81
C VAL A 69 3.32 -12.33 -4.96
N ASP A 70 3.73 -11.19 -5.52
CA ASP A 70 4.69 -11.12 -6.63
C ASP A 70 6.11 -11.59 -6.22
N LEU A 71 6.40 -11.68 -4.92
CA LEU A 71 7.68 -12.14 -4.37
C LEU A 71 7.60 -13.53 -3.73
N ASN A 72 6.39 -14.11 -3.62
CA ASN A 72 6.12 -15.33 -2.88
C ASN A 72 6.70 -15.30 -1.44
N GLU A 73 6.50 -14.19 -0.72
CA GLU A 73 7.06 -13.95 0.61
C GLU A 73 6.02 -13.33 1.55
N ILE A 74 5.93 -13.85 2.78
CA ILE A 74 5.10 -13.27 3.85
C ILE A 74 6.01 -12.59 4.86
N ARG A 75 5.64 -11.38 5.29
CA ARG A 75 6.34 -10.63 6.32
C ARG A 75 5.42 -9.86 7.23
N GLU A 76 5.90 -9.62 8.44
CA GLU A 76 5.36 -8.57 9.28
C GLU A 76 5.83 -7.21 8.75
N GLU A 77 4.87 -6.34 8.45
CA GLU A 77 5.09 -4.99 7.94
C GLU A 77 4.34 -3.96 8.78
N ARG A 78 4.84 -2.73 8.77
CA ARG A 78 4.29 -1.62 9.55
C ARG A 78 3.30 -0.81 8.71
N VAL A 79 2.14 -0.53 9.28
CA VAL A 79 1.25 0.56 8.84
C VAL A 79 1.38 1.69 9.83
N THR A 80 1.77 2.87 9.37
CA THR A 80 2.03 4.03 10.22
C THR A 80 1.11 5.18 9.84
N TYR A 81 0.59 5.88 10.85
CA TYR A 81 -0.12 7.14 10.72
C TYR A 81 0.65 8.23 11.46
N GLU A 82 0.86 9.33 10.76
CA GLU A 82 1.68 10.46 11.23
C GLU A 82 0.78 11.63 11.64
N ALA A 83 0.13 11.46 12.81
CA ALA A 83 -0.99 12.29 13.25
C ALA A 83 -0.66 13.79 13.36
N ASP A 84 0.45 14.16 13.99
CA ASP A 84 0.83 15.58 14.16
C ASP A 84 1.91 16.05 13.17
N ASN A 85 2.03 15.39 12.02
CA ASN A 85 2.88 15.85 10.91
C ASN A 85 2.02 16.13 9.67
N ASN A 86 2.08 15.26 8.67
CA ASN A 86 1.38 15.44 7.41
C ASN A 86 0.07 14.64 7.33
N MET A 87 -0.32 13.96 8.41
CA MET A 87 -1.52 13.09 8.48
C MET A 87 -1.51 11.99 7.41
N ASP A 88 -0.34 11.57 6.97
CA ASP A 88 -0.22 10.52 5.97
C ASP A 88 -0.29 9.14 6.61
N VAL A 89 -0.92 8.21 5.90
CA VAL A 89 -0.85 6.78 6.21
C VAL A 89 0.22 6.17 5.32
N ARG A 90 1.10 5.34 5.88
CA ARG A 90 2.23 4.74 5.17
C ARG A 90 2.21 3.24 5.38
N LEU A 91 2.20 2.47 4.30
CA LEU A 91 2.45 1.04 4.35
C LEU A 91 3.93 0.78 4.07
N GLY A 92 4.63 0.15 5.02
CA GLY A 92 5.99 -0.34 4.85
C GLY A 92 6.06 -1.35 3.70
N THR A 93 6.89 -1.06 2.70
CA THR A 93 7.07 -1.93 1.51
C THR A 93 8.53 -2.20 1.21
N GLY A 94 9.35 -2.28 2.27
CA GLY A 94 10.81 -2.40 2.20
C GLY A 94 11.29 -3.54 1.30
N ARG A 95 10.52 -4.62 1.18
CA ARG A 95 10.86 -5.79 0.35
C ARG A 95 10.79 -5.55 -1.16
N LEU A 96 10.07 -4.53 -1.60
CA LEU A 96 9.98 -4.17 -3.02
C LEU A 96 11.22 -3.41 -3.50
N ARG A 97 12.06 -2.90 -2.59
CA ARG A 97 13.25 -2.13 -2.93
C ARG A 97 14.16 -2.88 -3.90
N TYR A 98 14.62 -2.19 -4.96
CA TYR A 98 15.50 -2.72 -6.01
C TYR A 98 14.94 -3.89 -6.83
N ARG A 99 13.65 -4.22 -6.68
CA ARG A 99 13.03 -5.34 -7.39
C ARG A 99 12.59 -4.99 -8.81
N LYS A 100 12.39 -3.70 -9.11
CA LYS A 100 11.92 -3.22 -10.43
C LYS A 100 10.60 -3.86 -10.88
N ILE A 101 9.74 -4.24 -9.93
CA ILE A 101 8.44 -4.87 -10.21
C ILE A 101 7.27 -3.87 -10.25
N ALA A 102 7.51 -2.62 -9.86
CA ALA A 102 6.51 -1.55 -9.88
C ALA A 102 7.15 -0.23 -10.36
N GLN A 103 6.39 0.55 -11.11
CA GLN A 103 6.74 1.88 -11.60
C GLN A 103 5.57 2.88 -11.45
N PRO A 104 5.80 4.20 -11.59
CA PRO A 104 4.72 5.17 -11.57
C PRO A 104 3.65 4.83 -12.62
N GLY A 105 2.38 4.92 -12.22
CA GLY A 105 1.23 4.56 -13.05
C GLY A 105 0.70 3.15 -12.81
N ASP A 106 1.49 2.23 -12.26
CA ASP A 106 1.00 0.90 -11.82
C ASP A 106 0.02 1.04 -10.65
N LEU A 107 -0.67 -0.06 -10.31
CA LEU A 107 -1.51 -0.13 -9.12
C LEU A 107 -0.86 -1.03 -8.07
N ALA A 108 -0.99 -0.65 -6.80
CA ALA A 108 -0.87 -1.58 -5.69
C ALA A 108 -2.28 -2.00 -5.24
N CYS A 109 -2.52 -3.30 -5.18
CA CYS A 109 -3.76 -3.88 -4.70
C CYS A 109 -3.49 -4.59 -3.37
N ILE A 110 -4.01 -4.02 -2.29
CA ILE A 110 -3.85 -4.51 -0.92
C ILE A 110 -5.15 -5.19 -0.50
N THR A 111 -5.17 -6.52 -0.48
CA THR A 111 -6.35 -7.33 -0.17
C THR A 111 -6.34 -7.71 1.29
N ARG A 112 -7.39 -7.37 2.05
CA ARG A 112 -7.59 -7.86 3.42
C ARG A 112 -8.13 -9.27 3.38
N THR A 113 -7.40 -10.24 3.93
CA THR A 113 -7.80 -11.65 4.01
C THR A 113 -8.11 -12.10 5.45
N GLY A 114 -7.85 -11.24 6.43
CA GLY A 114 -8.17 -11.47 7.83
C GLY A 114 -8.00 -10.19 8.66
N VAL A 115 -8.00 -10.33 9.99
CA VAL A 115 -7.89 -9.18 10.90
C VAL A 115 -6.58 -8.43 10.68
N LYS A 116 -5.45 -9.16 10.74
CA LYS A 116 -4.09 -8.67 10.52
C LYS A 116 -3.44 -9.25 9.25
N GLU A 117 -4.19 -10.01 8.45
CA GLU A 117 -3.69 -10.71 7.27
C GLU A 117 -4.03 -9.95 5.99
N TYR A 118 -3.01 -9.62 5.20
CA TYR A 118 -3.13 -8.87 3.96
C TYR A 118 -2.29 -9.49 2.85
N GLN A 119 -2.68 -9.24 1.60
CA GLN A 119 -1.90 -9.56 0.42
C GLN A 119 -1.61 -8.29 -0.36
N LEU A 120 -0.40 -8.15 -0.91
CA LEU A 120 -0.03 -7.10 -1.84
C LEU A 120 0.26 -7.72 -3.21
N ARG A 121 -0.42 -7.18 -4.23
CA ARG A 121 -0.14 -7.43 -5.65
C ARG A 121 0.16 -6.12 -6.35
N ILE A 122 1.13 -6.13 -7.26
CA ILE A 122 1.36 -5.04 -8.20
C ILE A 122 0.68 -5.36 -9.52
N ILE A 123 -0.22 -4.49 -9.96
CA ILE A 123 -0.87 -4.60 -11.27
C ILE A 123 -0.24 -3.57 -12.20
N GLN A 124 0.52 -4.07 -13.17
CA GLN A 124 1.25 -3.24 -14.12
C GLN A 124 0.30 -2.54 -15.09
N GLN A 125 0.62 -1.28 -15.43
CA GLN A 125 -0.06 -0.58 -16.51
C GLN A 125 0.02 -1.38 -17.82
N GLY A 126 -1.11 -1.47 -18.54
CA GLY A 126 -1.22 -2.25 -19.78
C GLY A 126 -1.51 -3.74 -19.58
N SER A 127 -1.62 -4.24 -18.34
CA SER A 127 -2.15 -5.59 -18.10
C SER A 127 -3.64 -5.66 -18.42
N ALA A 128 -4.16 -6.86 -18.70
CA ALA A 128 -5.57 -7.07 -19.04
C ALA A 128 -6.54 -6.60 -17.94
N SER A 129 -6.14 -6.72 -16.67
CA SER A 129 -6.94 -6.35 -15.50
C SER A 129 -6.80 -4.88 -15.11
N TYR A 130 -5.78 -4.17 -15.62
CA TYR A 130 -5.41 -2.84 -15.15
C TYR A 130 -6.54 -1.81 -15.27
N ASP A 131 -7.17 -1.69 -16.45
CA ASP A 131 -8.18 -0.65 -16.67
C ASP A 131 -9.44 -0.86 -15.81
N LEU A 132 -9.83 -2.13 -15.62
CA LEU A 132 -10.96 -2.50 -14.76
C LEU A 132 -10.71 -2.12 -13.30
N LEU A 133 -9.50 -2.36 -12.80
CA LEU A 133 -9.11 -2.04 -11.43
C LEU A 133 -8.87 -0.54 -11.25
N LYS A 134 -8.22 0.12 -12.20
CA LYS A 134 -7.96 1.56 -12.19
C LYS A 134 -9.26 2.35 -12.13
N ALA A 135 -10.31 1.91 -12.83
CA ALA A 135 -11.62 2.53 -12.78
C ALA A 135 -12.24 2.55 -11.37
N LYS A 136 -11.78 1.68 -10.45
CA LYS A 136 -12.22 1.66 -9.05
C LYS A 136 -11.47 2.65 -8.17
N ALA A 137 -10.29 3.12 -8.59
CA ALA A 137 -9.52 4.14 -7.86
C ALA A 137 -10.03 5.56 -8.19
N THR A 138 -11.15 5.93 -7.58
CA THR A 138 -11.87 7.19 -7.88
C THR A 138 -11.53 8.34 -6.95
N THR A 139 -11.09 8.06 -5.72
CA THR A 139 -10.83 9.08 -4.68
C THR A 139 -9.39 9.56 -4.75
N SER A 140 -9.16 10.87 -4.75
CA SER A 140 -7.80 11.44 -4.85
C SER A 140 -7.07 11.46 -3.50
N ILE A 141 -5.75 11.26 -3.53
CA ILE A 141 -4.83 11.39 -2.39
C ILE A 141 -3.84 12.52 -2.69
N GLY A 142 -3.82 13.57 -1.87
CA GLY A 142 -2.92 14.71 -2.05
C GLY A 142 -3.10 15.40 -3.41
N HIS A 143 -2.00 15.97 -3.95
CA HIS A 143 -2.02 16.83 -5.14
C HIS A 143 -1.34 16.24 -6.39
N LYS A 144 -0.73 15.05 -6.30
CA LYS A 144 0.06 14.44 -7.40
C LYS A 144 -0.73 13.45 -8.28
N GLY A 145 -2.06 13.60 -8.34
CA GLY A 145 -2.92 12.72 -9.14
C GLY A 145 -3.01 11.28 -8.64
N LYS A 146 -2.49 10.99 -7.44
CA LYS A 146 -2.63 9.70 -6.78
C LYS A 146 -4.08 9.45 -6.43
N LYS A 147 -4.57 8.23 -6.62
CA LYS A 147 -5.95 7.86 -6.35
C LYS A 147 -6.03 6.52 -5.64
N PHE A 148 -7.12 6.31 -4.92
CA PHE A 148 -7.47 5.02 -4.34
C PHE A 148 -8.96 4.74 -4.43
N GLY A 149 -9.33 3.50 -4.15
CA GLY A 149 -10.69 3.06 -3.94
C GLY A 149 -10.74 1.66 -3.37
N PHE A 150 -11.95 1.21 -3.03
CA PHE A 150 -12.17 -0.12 -2.49
C PHE A 150 -12.98 -0.96 -3.47
N LEU A 151 -12.71 -2.26 -3.45
CA LEU A 151 -13.45 -3.28 -4.18
C LEU A 151 -13.65 -4.47 -3.24
N ASP A 152 -14.78 -5.16 -3.31
CA ASP A 152 -14.94 -6.41 -2.57
C ASP A 152 -13.99 -7.49 -3.12
N ASN A 153 -13.59 -8.42 -2.25
CA ASN A 153 -12.59 -9.43 -2.61
C ASN A 153 -13.06 -10.36 -3.73
N GLU A 154 -14.34 -10.73 -3.76
CA GLU A 154 -14.88 -11.63 -4.78
C GLU A 154 -14.74 -11.01 -6.17
N THR A 155 -15.21 -9.78 -6.34
CA THR A 155 -15.07 -9.04 -7.60
C THR A 155 -13.61 -8.80 -7.95
N PHE A 156 -12.75 -8.48 -6.96
CA PHE A 156 -11.32 -8.32 -7.20
C PHE A 156 -10.69 -9.58 -7.79
N PHE A 157 -10.95 -10.75 -7.20
CA PHE A 157 -10.40 -12.04 -7.66
C PHE A 157 -11.02 -12.55 -8.96
N GLN A 158 -12.17 -12.04 -9.39
CA GLN A 158 -12.71 -12.31 -10.73
C GLN A 158 -12.02 -11.49 -11.82
N ILE A 159 -11.44 -10.33 -11.46
CA ILE A 159 -10.77 -9.44 -12.42
C ILE A 159 -9.32 -9.86 -12.69
N ILE A 160 -8.63 -10.44 -11.70
CA ILE A 160 -7.21 -10.83 -11.80
C ILE A 160 -7.04 -12.32 -12.14
#